data_AF-A0A3D5WKA0-F1
#
_entry.id   AF-A0A3D5WKA0-F1
#
_cell.length_a   1.000
_cell.length_b   1.000
_cell.length_c   1.000
_cell.angle_alpha   90.00
_cell.angle_beta   90.00
_cell.angle_gamma   90.00
#
_symmetry.space_group_name_H-M   'P 1'
#
loop_
_entity.id
_entity.type
_entity.pdbx_description
1 polymer ?
#
loop_
_entity_poly.entity_id
_entity_poly.type
_entity_poly.pdbx_seq_one_letter_code
_entity_poly.pdbx_strand_id
1 'polypeptide(L)'
;MDEECFYGRNCDGNMIKIADIQEDPGEVVIEGMILSSEERELKSGKILLMFNITDFTDTIQAKIFLEPEVLESIGGELKNGKFIKLKGIPIFDTFSREITISSVRGIKPGKDTREKRMDIYEGPKRVELHAHTQMSEMDSVVPVREFVKRAKEWGHPAVAITDHGVVQSFPDADHEVDRDDAFKVLYGVEAYLVDDLIEAVQNDEGQAFDDTYVVFDLETTGIGPKSNEIIEIGAVKVENRTITDRFSTFINPHRPIPYHITKLTSIDDSMVCDADGIETVLPRFLEFCEGAVMVAHNAGFDMGFISQKSSDLGLDCKFTIVDTVSVARALLPELKNYKLHTVAKQLNVSLEHHHRAVDDAEATAEIFLHMIKRLEDKEIKNLTQLNEACIPNEESIRKMPSYHAVILAKNETGRVNLYRLVSESHLKYFNRR
;
A
#
# COMPACT_ATOMS: atom_id res chain seq x y z
N MET A 1 -37.44 -43.68 -18.84
CA MET A 1 -36.02 -43.30 -18.89
C MET A 1 -35.99 -41.79 -18.75
N ASP A 2 -35.11 -41.24 -17.92
CA ASP A 2 -34.88 -39.80 -17.92
C ASP A 2 -34.14 -39.49 -19.23
N GLU A 3 -34.84 -38.92 -20.23
CA GLU A 3 -34.32 -38.70 -21.59
C GLU A 3 -33.15 -37.71 -21.64
N GLU A 4 -32.90 -36.99 -20.55
CA GLU A 4 -31.82 -35.99 -20.43
C GLU A 4 -30.52 -36.54 -19.84
N CYS A 5 -30.51 -37.77 -19.31
CA CYS A 5 -29.28 -38.37 -18.76
C CYS A 5 -28.41 -38.92 -19.90
N PHE A 6 -27.20 -38.36 -20.05
CA PHE A 6 -26.22 -38.90 -20.99
C PHE A 6 -25.36 -40.02 -20.40
N TYR A 7 -25.35 -40.20 -19.07
CA TYR A 7 -24.76 -41.35 -18.41
C TYR A 7 -25.67 -41.89 -17.29
N GLY A 8 -25.78 -43.21 -17.16
CA GLY A 8 -26.53 -43.84 -16.07
C GLY A 8 -28.05 -43.64 -16.11
N ARG A 9 -28.71 -43.53 -14.95
CA ARG A 9 -30.16 -43.35 -14.82
C ARG A 9 -30.49 -42.40 -13.67
N ASN A 10 -31.49 -41.53 -13.88
CA ASN A 10 -32.18 -40.72 -12.86
C ASN A 10 -31.26 -39.88 -11.94
N CYS A 11 -31.19 -38.58 -12.20
CA CYS A 11 -30.45 -37.61 -11.36
C CYS A 11 -31.35 -36.81 -10.40
N ASP A 12 -32.48 -37.38 -9.99
CA ASP A 12 -33.42 -36.74 -9.05
C ASP A 12 -33.05 -37.01 -7.59
N GLY A 13 -33.25 -36.00 -6.75
CA GLY A 13 -32.91 -36.00 -5.32
C GLY A 13 -32.66 -34.58 -4.81
N ASN A 14 -32.50 -34.46 -3.48
CA ASN A 14 -32.10 -33.20 -2.86
C ASN A 14 -30.63 -32.91 -3.19
N MET A 15 -30.38 -31.69 -3.68
CA MET A 15 -29.04 -31.24 -4.00
C MET A 15 -28.30 -30.87 -2.71
N ILE A 16 -27.06 -31.33 -2.59
CA ILE A 16 -26.15 -30.99 -1.49
C ILE A 16 -24.98 -30.15 -2.04
N LYS A 17 -24.46 -29.23 -1.23
CA LYS A 17 -23.22 -28.50 -1.56
C LYS A 17 -22.03 -29.42 -1.39
N ILE A 18 -21.02 -29.27 -2.24
CA ILE A 18 -19.82 -30.11 -2.20
C ILE A 18 -19.08 -29.95 -0.87
N ALA A 19 -19.02 -28.74 -0.31
CA ALA A 19 -18.41 -28.47 0.99
C ALA A 19 -19.07 -29.22 2.17
N ASP A 20 -20.34 -29.64 2.02
CA ASP A 20 -21.10 -30.33 3.06
C ASP A 20 -21.03 -31.86 2.92
N ILE A 21 -20.34 -32.38 1.90
CA ILE A 21 -20.25 -33.82 1.64
C ILE A 21 -19.33 -34.48 2.66
N GLN A 22 -19.86 -35.51 3.31
CA GLN A 22 -19.12 -36.42 4.17
C GLN A 22 -19.20 -37.84 3.59
N GLU A 23 -18.42 -38.76 4.15
CA GLU A 23 -18.55 -40.18 3.80
C GLU A 23 -19.93 -40.66 4.26
N ASP A 24 -20.78 -41.02 3.30
CA ASP A 24 -22.15 -41.44 3.53
C ASP A 24 -22.47 -42.59 2.56
N PRO A 25 -22.98 -43.75 3.03
CA PRO A 25 -23.43 -44.82 2.15
C PRO A 25 -24.63 -44.43 1.26
N GLY A 26 -25.27 -43.28 1.51
CA GLY A 26 -26.36 -42.72 0.74
C GLY A 26 -25.96 -42.13 -0.62
N GLU A 27 -26.95 -42.01 -1.51
CA GLU A 27 -26.76 -41.32 -2.78
C GLU A 27 -26.87 -39.80 -2.58
N VAL A 28 -25.86 -39.06 -3.04
CA VAL A 28 -25.86 -37.60 -3.09
C VAL A 28 -26.08 -37.11 -4.51
N VAL A 29 -26.70 -35.95 -4.63
CA VAL A 29 -26.86 -35.25 -5.91
C VAL A 29 -26.11 -33.93 -5.81
N ILE A 30 -25.13 -33.74 -6.69
CA ILE A 30 -24.34 -32.52 -6.81
C ILE A 30 -24.51 -31.92 -8.20
N GLU A 31 -24.34 -30.61 -8.32
CA GLU A 31 -24.38 -29.92 -9.60
C GLU A 31 -23.27 -28.87 -9.60
N GLY A 32 -22.42 -28.90 -10.61
CA GLY A 32 -21.19 -28.11 -10.64
C GLY A 32 -20.47 -28.16 -11.97
N MET A 33 -19.39 -27.39 -12.05
CA MET A 33 -18.55 -27.24 -13.23
C MET A 33 -17.39 -28.24 -13.19
N ILE A 34 -17.10 -28.88 -14.31
CA ILE A 34 -15.91 -29.73 -14.47
C ILE A 34 -14.67 -28.84 -14.58
N LEU A 35 -13.71 -29.01 -13.67
CA LEU A 35 -12.43 -28.28 -13.67
C LEU A 35 -11.37 -28.99 -14.51
N SER A 36 -11.28 -30.30 -14.37
CA SER A 36 -10.32 -31.15 -15.06
C SER A 36 -10.90 -32.54 -15.27
N SER A 37 -10.48 -33.21 -16.34
CA SER A 37 -10.81 -34.58 -16.68
C SER A 37 -9.55 -35.34 -17.10
N GLU A 38 -9.34 -36.53 -16.57
CA GLU A 38 -8.22 -37.43 -16.85
C GLU A 38 -8.72 -38.83 -17.19
N GLU A 39 -8.12 -39.43 -18.22
CA GLU A 39 -8.47 -40.76 -18.71
C GLU A 39 -7.31 -41.73 -18.47
N ARG A 40 -7.63 -42.94 -18.00
CA ARG A 40 -6.65 -44.00 -17.78
C ARG A 40 -7.17 -45.34 -18.26
N GLU A 41 -6.48 -45.94 -19.24
CA GLU A 41 -6.77 -47.29 -19.69
C GLU A 41 -6.36 -48.33 -18.65
N LEU A 42 -7.24 -49.30 -18.39
CA LEU A 42 -7.02 -50.39 -17.44
C LEU A 42 -6.63 -51.67 -18.19
N LYS A 43 -5.93 -52.58 -17.49
CA LYS A 43 -5.55 -53.90 -18.03
C LYS A 43 -6.74 -54.75 -18.49
N SER A 44 -7.96 -54.42 -18.05
CA SER A 44 -9.20 -55.07 -18.46
C SER A 44 -9.78 -54.58 -19.79
N GLY A 45 -9.16 -53.58 -20.44
CA GLY A 45 -9.68 -52.92 -21.64
C GLY A 45 -10.70 -51.81 -21.37
N LYS A 46 -11.10 -51.62 -20.11
CA LYS A 46 -11.97 -50.51 -19.67
C LYS A 46 -11.17 -49.23 -19.45
N ILE A 47 -11.82 -48.09 -19.59
CA ILE A 47 -11.26 -46.77 -19.31
C ILE A 47 -11.77 -46.29 -17.95
N LEU A 48 -10.85 -45.87 -17.08
CA LEU A 48 -11.16 -45.10 -15.88
C LEU A 48 -11.13 -43.62 -16.23
N LEU A 49 -12.29 -42.98 -16.21
CA LEU A 49 -12.43 -41.54 -16.32
C LEU A 49 -12.52 -40.93 -14.92
N MET A 50 -11.62 -39.99 -14.61
CA MET A 50 -11.57 -39.25 -13.36
C MET A 50 -11.78 -37.77 -13.69
N PHE A 51 -12.68 -37.10 -12.99
CA PHE A 51 -12.91 -35.67 -13.23
C PHE A 51 -13.26 -34.96 -11.94
N ASN A 52 -12.81 -33.71 -11.84
CA ASN A 52 -13.01 -32.87 -10.66
C ASN A 52 -14.18 -31.91 -10.93
N ILE A 53 -15.15 -31.89 -10.03
CA ILE A 53 -16.34 -31.04 -10.11
C ILE A 53 -16.27 -30.01 -8.97
N THR A 54 -16.52 -28.74 -9.28
CA THR A 54 -16.70 -27.69 -8.28
C THR A 54 -18.08 -27.05 -8.38
N ASP A 55 -18.69 -26.78 -7.24
CA ASP A 55 -19.88 -25.93 -7.11
C ASP A 55 -19.53 -24.53 -6.60
N PHE A 56 -18.23 -24.18 -6.61
CA PHE A 56 -17.62 -22.97 -6.05
C PHE A 56 -17.68 -22.85 -4.54
N THR A 57 -18.22 -23.85 -3.83
CA THR A 57 -18.09 -23.99 -2.38
C THR A 57 -16.93 -24.90 -2.01
N ASP A 58 -16.73 -25.98 -2.78
CA ASP A 58 -15.58 -26.87 -2.70
C ASP A 58 -15.39 -27.62 -4.05
N THR A 59 -14.46 -28.57 -4.12
CA THR A 59 -14.20 -29.43 -5.28
C THR A 59 -14.13 -30.90 -4.85
N ILE A 60 -14.79 -31.78 -5.59
CA ILE A 60 -14.74 -33.23 -5.36
C ILE A 60 -14.45 -34.00 -6.66
N GLN A 61 -13.68 -35.08 -6.54
CA GLN A 61 -13.38 -35.97 -7.65
C GLN A 61 -14.48 -37.02 -7.83
N ALA A 62 -14.89 -37.26 -9.06
CA ALA A 62 -15.75 -38.38 -9.46
C ALA A 62 -14.98 -39.37 -10.35
N LYS A 63 -15.27 -40.67 -10.17
CA LYS A 63 -14.61 -41.76 -10.90
C LYS A 63 -15.64 -42.64 -11.59
N ILE A 64 -15.41 -42.95 -12.86
CA ILE A 64 -16.30 -43.78 -13.66
C ILE A 64 -15.49 -44.77 -14.48
N PHE A 65 -15.93 -46.03 -14.48
CA PHE A 65 -15.38 -47.07 -15.33
C PHE A 65 -16.28 -47.22 -16.57
N LEU A 66 -15.71 -46.99 -17.75
CA LEU A 66 -16.40 -46.95 -19.03
C LEU A 66 -15.81 -47.97 -20.00
N GLU A 67 -16.64 -48.49 -20.89
CA GLU A 67 -16.15 -49.11 -22.14
C GLU A 67 -15.74 -47.99 -23.11
N PRO A 68 -14.73 -48.19 -23.98
CA PRO A 68 -14.25 -47.16 -24.91
C PRO A 68 -15.37 -46.52 -25.76
N GLU A 69 -16.33 -47.32 -26.24
CA GLU A 69 -17.43 -46.84 -27.08
C GLU A 69 -18.38 -45.91 -26.33
N VAL A 70 -18.53 -46.10 -25.00
CA VAL A 70 -19.36 -45.24 -24.16
C VAL A 70 -18.67 -43.90 -23.96
N LEU A 71 -17.35 -43.89 -23.75
CA LEU A 71 -16.58 -42.66 -23.61
C LEU A 71 -16.65 -41.81 -24.89
N GLU A 72 -16.57 -42.41 -26.08
CA GLU A 72 -16.73 -41.69 -27.34
C GLU A 72 -18.10 -40.98 -27.43
N SER A 73 -19.15 -41.57 -26.86
CA SER A 73 -20.50 -41.00 -26.89
C SER A 73 -20.73 -39.87 -25.87
N ILE A 74 -20.08 -39.90 -24.71
CA ILE A 74 -20.31 -38.94 -23.61
C ILE A 74 -19.16 -37.96 -23.36
N GLY A 75 -17.97 -38.24 -23.89
CA GLY A 75 -16.75 -37.47 -23.60
C GLY A 75 -16.83 -36.00 -24.02
N GLY A 76 -17.71 -35.66 -24.97
CA GLY A 76 -18.02 -34.27 -25.32
C GLY A 76 -18.68 -33.46 -24.20
N GLU A 77 -19.50 -34.11 -23.36
CA GLU A 77 -20.22 -33.47 -22.25
C GLU A 77 -19.42 -33.44 -20.94
N LEU A 78 -18.36 -34.26 -20.84
CA LEU A 78 -17.48 -34.33 -19.68
C LEU A 78 -16.16 -33.56 -19.85
N LYS A 79 -16.23 -32.40 -20.52
CA LYS A 79 -15.07 -31.51 -20.75
C LYS A 79 -14.98 -30.38 -19.75
N ASN A 80 -13.77 -29.87 -19.54
CA ASN A 80 -13.50 -28.70 -18.70
C ASN A 80 -14.43 -27.52 -19.06
N GLY A 81 -15.03 -26.90 -18.05
CA GLY A 81 -15.96 -25.78 -18.19
C GLY A 81 -17.42 -26.15 -18.43
N LYS A 82 -17.75 -27.43 -18.67
CA LYS A 82 -19.14 -27.89 -18.74
C LYS A 82 -19.74 -28.03 -17.34
N PHE A 83 -21.02 -27.70 -17.24
CA PHE A 83 -21.81 -27.90 -16.03
C PHE A 83 -22.55 -29.23 -16.12
N ILE A 84 -22.46 -30.01 -15.04
CA ILE A 84 -23.12 -31.30 -14.94
C ILE A 84 -23.86 -31.40 -13.62
N LYS A 85 -24.97 -32.13 -13.64
CA LYS A 85 -25.64 -32.63 -12.45
C LYS A 85 -25.33 -34.11 -12.32
N LEU A 86 -24.65 -34.47 -11.24
CA LEU A 86 -24.15 -35.81 -10.99
C LEU A 86 -24.83 -36.41 -9.76
N LYS A 87 -25.28 -37.65 -9.89
CA LYS A 87 -25.75 -38.46 -8.77
C LYS A 87 -24.79 -39.61 -8.51
N GLY A 88 -24.36 -39.79 -7.28
CA GLY A 88 -23.46 -40.89 -6.91
C GLY A 88 -23.29 -41.05 -5.40
N ILE A 89 -22.38 -41.94 -5.01
CA ILE A 89 -22.12 -42.26 -3.59
C ILE A 89 -20.74 -41.71 -3.21
N PRO A 90 -20.64 -40.87 -2.16
CA PRO A 90 -19.38 -40.37 -1.64
C PRO A 90 -18.73 -41.45 -0.77
N ILE A 91 -17.61 -42.00 -1.24
CA ILE A 91 -16.87 -43.08 -0.56
C ILE A 91 -15.43 -42.62 -0.36
N PHE A 92 -14.86 -42.90 0.81
CA PHE A 92 -13.44 -42.68 1.03
C PHE A 92 -12.61 -43.60 0.14
N ASP A 93 -11.86 -43.02 -0.78
CA ASP A 93 -10.96 -43.77 -1.65
C ASP A 93 -9.60 -43.91 -0.97
N THR A 94 -9.18 -45.15 -0.72
CA THR A 94 -7.94 -45.45 0.00
C THR A 94 -6.67 -45.19 -0.82
N PHE A 95 -6.77 -45.12 -2.15
CA PHE A 95 -5.66 -44.81 -3.05
C PHE A 95 -5.39 -43.31 -3.08
N SER A 96 -6.42 -42.48 -3.28
CA SER A 96 -6.27 -41.01 -3.23
C SER A 96 -6.24 -40.45 -1.81
N ARG A 97 -6.76 -41.21 -0.82
CA ARG A 97 -6.93 -40.81 0.59
C ARG A 97 -7.87 -39.62 0.78
N GLU A 98 -8.93 -39.58 -0.02
CA GLU A 98 -9.91 -38.49 -0.07
C GLU A 98 -11.31 -39.07 -0.28
N ILE A 99 -12.35 -38.33 0.08
CA ILE A 99 -13.73 -38.69 -0.28
C ILE A 99 -13.92 -38.41 -1.77
N THR A 100 -14.36 -39.41 -2.52
CA THR A 100 -14.63 -39.29 -3.96
C THR A 100 -16.01 -39.84 -4.28
N ILE A 101 -16.59 -39.38 -5.38
CA ILE A 101 -17.79 -40.02 -5.92
C ILE A 101 -17.37 -41.24 -6.75
N SER A 102 -17.22 -42.37 -6.08
CA SER A 102 -16.71 -43.63 -6.66
C SER A 102 -17.79 -44.47 -7.35
N SER A 103 -19.07 -44.22 -7.06
CA SER A 103 -20.19 -44.93 -7.68
C SER A 103 -21.17 -43.94 -8.31
N VAL A 104 -20.86 -43.49 -9.52
CA VAL A 104 -21.74 -42.59 -10.28
C VAL A 104 -22.94 -43.38 -10.80
N ARG A 105 -24.14 -42.93 -10.45
CA ARG A 105 -25.43 -43.52 -10.82
C ARG A 105 -26.04 -42.86 -12.05
N GLY A 106 -25.81 -41.57 -12.21
CA GLY A 106 -26.34 -40.80 -13.33
C GLY A 106 -25.61 -39.47 -13.49
N ILE A 107 -25.53 -39.01 -14.74
CA ILE A 107 -25.09 -37.65 -15.09
C ILE A 107 -26.04 -37.09 -16.13
N LYS A 108 -26.45 -35.84 -15.92
CA LYS A 108 -27.19 -35.03 -16.88
C LYS A 108 -26.61 -33.61 -16.99
N PRO A 109 -26.97 -32.84 -18.03
CA PRO A 109 -26.53 -31.45 -18.15
C PRO A 109 -26.92 -30.65 -16.90
N GLY A 110 -25.96 -29.90 -16.37
CA GLY A 110 -26.13 -29.01 -15.24
C GLY A 110 -26.37 -27.57 -15.68
N LYS A 111 -26.85 -26.74 -14.77
CA LYS A 111 -27.02 -25.30 -14.94
C LYS A 111 -25.77 -24.56 -14.49
N ASP A 112 -25.39 -23.54 -15.25
CA ASP A 112 -24.41 -22.56 -14.78
C ASP A 112 -25.06 -21.75 -13.66
N THR A 113 -24.72 -22.07 -12.41
CA THR A 113 -25.23 -21.41 -11.20
C THR A 113 -24.44 -20.15 -10.84
N ARG A 114 -23.42 -19.77 -11.61
CA ARG A 114 -22.63 -18.58 -11.33
C ARG A 114 -23.45 -17.33 -11.60
N GLU A 115 -23.61 -16.50 -10.58
CA GLU A 115 -24.07 -15.13 -10.76
C GLU A 115 -22.91 -14.28 -11.27
N LYS A 116 -22.94 -13.94 -12.55
CA LYS A 116 -21.98 -12.99 -13.12
C LYS A 116 -22.36 -11.59 -12.67
N ARG A 117 -21.51 -10.94 -11.87
CA ARG A 117 -21.65 -9.52 -11.59
C ARG A 117 -21.56 -8.73 -12.90
N MET A 118 -22.60 -7.94 -13.19
CA MET A 118 -22.67 -7.06 -14.35
C MET A 118 -22.87 -5.62 -13.92
N ASP A 119 -22.26 -4.69 -14.66
CA ASP A 119 -22.58 -3.26 -14.57
C ASP A 119 -23.90 -3.00 -15.32
N ILE A 120 -25.00 -2.93 -14.56
CA ILE A 120 -26.36 -2.71 -15.09
C ILE A 120 -26.77 -1.23 -15.14
N TYR A 121 -25.86 -0.30 -14.86
CA TYR A 121 -26.19 1.13 -14.84
C TYR A 121 -26.42 1.65 -16.27
N GLU A 122 -27.56 2.27 -16.54
CA GLU A 122 -27.93 2.73 -17.89
C GLU A 122 -27.26 4.05 -18.30
N GLY A 123 -26.69 4.79 -17.35
CA GLY A 123 -26.04 6.07 -17.60
C GLY A 123 -24.57 5.94 -18.05
N PRO A 124 -23.78 7.02 -17.90
CA PRO A 124 -22.36 6.99 -18.23
C PRO A 124 -21.63 5.87 -17.50
N LYS A 125 -20.94 5.02 -18.26
CA LYS A 125 -20.21 3.88 -17.74
C LYS A 125 -18.91 4.31 -17.05
N ARG A 126 -18.55 3.60 -15.98
CA ARG A 126 -17.33 3.83 -15.21
C ARG A 126 -16.09 3.62 -16.10
N VAL A 127 -15.01 4.34 -15.77
CA VAL A 127 -13.65 4.01 -16.22
C VAL A 127 -12.83 3.71 -14.97
N GLU A 128 -12.23 2.53 -14.92
CA GLU A 128 -11.25 2.21 -13.87
C GLU A 128 -9.93 2.92 -14.20
N LEU A 129 -9.38 3.65 -13.24
CA LEU A 129 -8.16 4.46 -13.41
C LEU A 129 -6.97 3.95 -12.60
N HIS A 130 -7.20 2.96 -11.73
CA HIS A 130 -6.15 2.34 -10.92
C HIS A 130 -6.45 0.84 -10.76
N ALA A 131 -5.64 0.00 -11.40
CA ALA A 131 -5.77 -1.45 -11.30
C ALA A 131 -4.44 -2.19 -11.49
N HIS A 132 -4.29 -3.29 -10.75
CA HIS A 132 -3.13 -4.17 -10.79
C HIS A 132 -3.47 -5.48 -11.50
N THR A 133 -2.54 -5.92 -12.34
CA THR A 133 -2.55 -7.20 -13.04
C THR A 133 -1.57 -8.17 -12.39
N GLN A 134 -1.53 -9.42 -12.85
CA GLN A 134 -0.53 -10.41 -12.43
C GLN A 134 0.94 -9.97 -12.56
N MET A 135 1.23 -8.89 -13.30
CA MET A 135 2.58 -8.33 -13.41
C MET A 135 2.97 -7.49 -12.18
N SER A 136 2.01 -7.12 -11.33
CA SER A 136 2.27 -6.62 -9.98
C SER A 136 2.72 -7.77 -9.08
N GLU A 137 4.03 -7.93 -8.96
CA GLU A 137 4.68 -9.08 -8.30
C GLU A 137 4.12 -9.36 -6.90
N MET A 138 3.64 -10.60 -6.70
CA MET A 138 3.11 -11.11 -5.43
C MET A 138 1.91 -10.33 -4.85
N ASP A 139 1.26 -9.47 -5.64
CA ASP A 139 0.16 -8.63 -5.18
C ASP A 139 -1.18 -8.95 -5.85
N SER A 140 -1.23 -8.97 -7.19
CA SER A 140 -2.46 -9.24 -7.94
C SER A 140 -2.44 -10.60 -8.63
N VAL A 141 -3.61 -11.23 -8.69
CA VAL A 141 -3.85 -12.54 -9.31
C VAL A 141 -4.59 -12.45 -10.63
N VAL A 142 -4.94 -11.24 -11.09
CA VAL A 142 -5.83 -11.02 -12.24
C VAL A 142 -5.04 -10.91 -13.55
N PRO A 143 -5.22 -11.84 -14.52
CA PRO A 143 -4.64 -11.68 -15.84
C PRO A 143 -5.19 -10.43 -16.52
N VAL A 144 -4.33 -9.66 -17.17
CA VAL A 144 -4.73 -8.41 -17.86
C VAL A 144 -5.81 -8.66 -18.93
N ARG A 145 -5.77 -9.82 -19.58
CA ARG A 145 -6.74 -10.23 -20.61
C ARG A 145 -8.15 -10.36 -20.06
N GLU A 146 -8.30 -11.05 -18.94
CA GLU A 146 -9.59 -11.20 -18.26
C GLU A 146 -10.09 -9.86 -17.71
N PHE A 147 -9.19 -8.99 -17.28
CA PHE A 147 -9.54 -7.64 -16.81
C PHE A 147 -10.08 -6.75 -17.92
N VAL A 148 -9.40 -6.66 -19.06
CA VAL A 148 -9.85 -5.90 -20.24
C VAL A 148 -11.17 -6.46 -20.76
N LYS A 149 -11.26 -7.78 -20.90
CA LYS A 149 -12.50 -8.45 -21.32
C LYS A 149 -13.67 -8.13 -20.40
N ARG A 150 -13.47 -8.17 -19.08
CA ARG A 150 -14.51 -7.83 -18.11
C ARG A 150 -14.97 -6.38 -18.25
N ALA A 151 -14.04 -5.43 -18.43
CA ALA A 151 -14.38 -4.04 -18.63
C ALA A 151 -15.25 -3.84 -19.90
N LYS A 152 -14.91 -4.53 -21.00
CA LYS A 152 -15.72 -4.58 -22.22
C LYS A 152 -17.11 -5.19 -21.99
N GLU A 153 -17.20 -6.32 -21.28
CA GLU A 153 -18.47 -6.96 -20.92
C GLU A 153 -19.37 -6.02 -20.09
N TRP A 154 -18.79 -5.19 -19.24
CA TRP A 154 -19.50 -4.17 -18.46
C TRP A 154 -19.83 -2.89 -19.25
N GLY A 155 -19.41 -2.81 -20.51
CA GLY A 155 -19.63 -1.65 -21.38
C GLY A 155 -18.79 -0.43 -20.98
N HIS A 156 -17.72 -0.61 -20.20
CA HIS A 156 -16.81 0.48 -19.84
C HIS A 156 -16.12 0.99 -21.11
N PRO A 157 -15.98 2.32 -21.31
CA PRO A 157 -15.37 2.86 -22.53
C PRO A 157 -13.85 2.76 -22.49
N ALA A 158 -13.26 2.60 -21.30
CA ALA A 158 -11.83 2.49 -21.12
C ALA A 158 -11.47 1.80 -19.80
N VAL A 159 -10.22 1.35 -19.69
CA VAL A 159 -9.64 0.81 -18.46
C VAL A 159 -8.17 1.18 -18.35
N ALA A 160 -7.70 1.56 -17.15
CA ALA A 160 -6.29 1.80 -16.89
C ALA A 160 -5.59 0.57 -16.31
N ILE A 161 -4.32 0.42 -16.69
CA ILE A 161 -3.42 -0.58 -16.14
C ILE A 161 -2.28 0.16 -15.47
N THR A 162 -2.10 -0.06 -14.17
CA THR A 162 -1.18 0.71 -13.32
C THR A 162 -0.46 -0.24 -12.38
N ASP A 163 0.27 -1.20 -12.94
CA ASP A 163 1.03 -2.17 -12.14
C ASP A 163 2.12 -1.49 -11.28
N HIS A 164 2.51 -2.16 -10.19
CA HIS A 164 3.49 -1.69 -9.20
C HIS A 164 4.88 -1.50 -9.81
N GLY A 165 5.24 -0.26 -10.12
CA GLY A 165 6.55 0.12 -10.64
C GLY A 165 6.91 -0.47 -12.01
N VAL A 166 6.03 -1.24 -12.64
CA VAL A 166 6.33 -1.99 -13.88
C VAL A 166 5.26 -1.78 -14.95
N VAL A 167 5.61 -2.10 -16.19
CA VAL A 167 4.74 -1.95 -17.38
C VAL A 167 4.72 -3.21 -18.25
N GLN A 168 4.99 -4.37 -17.64
CA GLN A 168 5.16 -5.65 -18.34
C GLN A 168 3.84 -6.19 -18.93
N SER A 169 2.70 -5.74 -18.40
CA SER A 169 1.36 -6.12 -18.88
C SER A 169 0.94 -5.39 -20.15
N PHE A 170 1.66 -4.34 -20.56
CA PHE A 170 1.28 -3.51 -21.71
C PHE A 170 1.14 -4.29 -23.03
N PRO A 171 2.08 -5.17 -23.43
CA PRO A 171 1.95 -5.91 -24.68
C PRO A 171 0.74 -6.85 -24.67
N ASP A 172 0.49 -7.53 -23.55
CA ASP A 172 -0.67 -8.41 -23.41
C ASP A 172 -1.97 -7.62 -23.43
N ALA A 173 -2.01 -6.42 -22.85
CA ALA A 173 -3.19 -5.55 -22.92
C ALA A 173 -3.48 -5.03 -24.33
N ASP A 174 -2.43 -4.67 -25.08
CA ASP A 174 -2.54 -4.17 -26.45
C ASP A 174 -3.16 -5.23 -27.38
N HIS A 175 -2.82 -6.51 -27.18
CA HIS A 175 -3.37 -7.62 -27.96
C HIS A 175 -4.86 -7.90 -27.69
N GLU A 176 -5.45 -7.34 -26.64
CA GLU A 176 -6.86 -7.54 -26.29
C GLU A 176 -7.80 -6.49 -26.90
N VAL A 177 -7.24 -5.51 -27.62
CA VAL A 177 -7.98 -4.41 -28.23
C VAL A 177 -7.63 -4.30 -29.70
N ASP A 178 -8.65 -4.44 -30.55
CA ASP A 178 -8.50 -4.22 -31.99
C ASP A 178 -8.26 -2.74 -32.30
N ARG A 179 -7.56 -2.44 -33.39
CA ARG A 179 -7.21 -1.05 -33.76
C ARG A 179 -8.42 -0.14 -33.99
N ASP A 180 -9.54 -0.71 -34.41
CA ASP A 180 -10.78 0.00 -34.72
C ASP A 180 -11.81 -0.09 -33.57
N ASP A 181 -11.42 -0.67 -32.43
CA ASP A 181 -12.28 -0.77 -31.24
C ASP A 181 -12.50 0.62 -30.61
N ALA A 182 -13.73 0.89 -30.17
CA ALA A 182 -14.05 2.11 -29.44
C ALA A 182 -13.53 2.06 -27.99
N PHE A 183 -13.26 0.86 -27.48
CA PHE A 183 -12.70 0.64 -26.14
C PHE A 183 -11.23 1.06 -26.08
N LYS A 184 -10.83 1.76 -25.02
CA LYS A 184 -9.45 2.24 -24.85
C LYS A 184 -8.74 1.65 -23.62
N VAL A 185 -7.55 1.10 -23.82
CA VAL A 185 -6.61 0.83 -22.72
C VAL A 185 -5.83 2.11 -22.41
N LEU A 186 -5.79 2.48 -21.12
CA LEU A 186 -5.00 3.58 -20.60
C LEU A 186 -3.73 3.00 -19.96
N TYR A 187 -2.62 3.14 -20.67
CA TYR A 187 -1.32 2.67 -20.21
C TYR A 187 -0.78 3.56 -19.09
N GLY A 188 -0.53 2.98 -17.92
CA GLY A 188 -0.01 3.69 -16.78
C GLY A 188 0.90 2.83 -15.91
N VAL A 189 1.34 3.43 -14.80
CA VAL A 189 2.16 2.76 -13.79
C VAL A 189 1.82 3.36 -12.44
N GLU A 190 1.75 2.51 -11.41
CA GLU A 190 1.85 3.00 -10.04
C GLU A 190 3.34 3.16 -9.72
N ALA A 191 3.83 4.40 -9.76
CA ALA A 191 5.21 4.74 -9.53
C ALA A 191 5.50 4.99 -8.05
N TYR A 192 6.75 4.76 -7.67
CA TYR A 192 7.32 5.14 -6.39
C TYR A 192 8.03 6.49 -6.54
N LEU A 193 7.37 7.56 -6.07
CA LEU A 193 7.88 8.92 -6.11
C LEU A 193 8.74 9.20 -4.87
N VAL A 194 9.97 9.66 -5.08
CA VAL A 194 10.82 10.23 -4.03
C VAL A 194 10.86 11.74 -4.24
N ASP A 195 10.60 12.50 -3.19
CA ASP A 195 10.73 13.96 -3.22
C ASP A 195 12.18 14.35 -2.93
N ASP A 196 12.94 14.60 -4.00
CA ASP A 196 14.33 15.04 -3.98
C ASP A 196 14.47 16.57 -3.93
N LEU A 197 13.35 17.30 -3.91
CA LEU A 197 13.31 18.75 -3.78
C LEU A 197 13.19 19.22 -2.32
N ILE A 198 13.18 18.28 -1.36
CA ILE A 198 13.14 18.63 0.06
C ILE A 198 14.45 19.34 0.43
N GLU A 199 14.31 20.64 0.68
CA GLU A 199 15.37 21.51 1.15
C GLU A 199 15.66 21.26 2.64
N ALA A 200 16.93 21.36 3.02
CA ALA A 200 17.32 21.35 4.42
C ALA A 200 16.97 22.68 5.10
N VAL A 201 16.90 23.76 4.32
CA VAL A 201 16.54 25.11 4.78
C VAL A 201 15.40 25.65 3.92
N GLN A 202 14.27 25.98 4.55
CA GLN A 202 13.14 26.64 3.88
C GLN A 202 13.12 28.14 4.21
N ASN A 203 12.65 28.96 3.26
CA ASN A 203 12.65 30.42 3.37
C ASN A 203 14.05 30.97 3.75
N ASP A 204 15.09 30.47 3.09
CA ASP A 204 16.47 30.90 3.33
C ASP A 204 16.64 32.41 3.06
N GLU A 205 17.24 33.12 4.01
CA GLU A 205 17.60 34.54 3.90
C GLU A 205 19.12 34.76 3.99
N GLY A 206 19.92 33.68 3.97
CA GLY A 206 21.39 33.74 4.00
C GLY A 206 21.98 33.89 5.40
N GLN A 207 21.25 33.46 6.43
CA GLN A 207 21.68 33.54 7.83
C GLN A 207 22.99 32.80 8.09
N ALA A 208 23.81 33.37 8.99
CA ALA A 208 25.05 32.78 9.44
C ALA A 208 24.80 31.75 10.56
N PHE A 209 25.74 30.83 10.76
CA PHE A 209 25.66 29.85 11.85
C PHE A 209 25.76 30.46 13.26
N ASP A 210 26.13 31.73 13.37
CA ASP A 210 26.19 32.46 14.64
C ASP A 210 24.90 33.24 14.95
N ASP A 211 23.93 33.28 14.02
CA ASP A 211 22.64 33.92 14.23
C ASP A 211 21.82 33.20 15.32
N THR A 212 20.69 33.78 15.71
CA THR A 212 19.84 33.22 16.76
C THR A 212 18.98 32.09 16.20
N TYR A 213 18.95 30.97 16.91
CA TYR A 213 18.10 29.83 16.58
C TYR A 213 17.10 29.57 17.72
N VAL A 214 15.89 29.17 17.35
CA VAL A 214 14.97 28.50 18.27
C VAL A 214 14.80 27.07 17.81
N VAL A 215 15.32 26.15 18.63
CA VAL A 215 15.20 24.72 18.41
C VAL A 215 14.01 24.21 19.21
N PHE A 216 13.10 23.49 18.58
CA PHE A 216 11.85 23.11 19.24
C PHE A 216 11.33 21.74 18.80
N ASP A 217 10.45 21.19 19.61
CA ASP A 217 9.76 19.92 19.43
C ASP A 217 8.31 20.05 19.95
N LEU A 218 7.39 19.31 19.33
CA LEU A 218 5.98 19.31 19.69
C LEU A 218 5.47 17.91 20.03
N GLU A 219 4.67 17.83 21.08
CA GLU A 219 3.81 16.68 21.32
C GLU A 219 2.38 16.98 20.88
N THR A 220 1.73 16.03 20.23
CA THR A 220 0.43 16.25 19.57
C THR A 220 -0.53 15.08 19.76
N THR A 221 -1.80 15.33 19.51
CA THR A 221 -2.87 14.32 19.57
C THR A 221 -3.00 13.45 18.31
N GLY A 222 -2.08 13.56 17.34
CA GLY A 222 -2.07 12.79 16.10
C GLY A 222 -1.20 13.42 15.01
N ILE A 223 -1.20 12.85 13.80
CA ILE A 223 -0.19 13.22 12.78
C ILE A 223 -0.57 14.47 11.96
N GLY A 224 -1.87 14.69 11.72
CA GLY A 224 -2.34 15.72 10.80
C GLY A 224 -2.67 17.05 11.50
N PRO A 225 -2.04 18.18 11.15
CA PRO A 225 -2.23 19.45 11.87
C PRO A 225 -3.63 20.05 11.76
N LYS A 226 -4.38 19.70 10.70
CA LYS A 226 -5.78 20.15 10.50
C LYS A 226 -6.79 19.43 11.39
N SER A 227 -6.50 18.19 11.77
CA SER A 227 -7.41 17.34 12.54
C SER A 227 -6.93 17.07 13.96
N ASN A 228 -5.76 17.61 14.33
CA ASN A 228 -5.14 17.37 15.62
C ASN A 228 -4.68 18.65 16.31
N GLU A 229 -4.49 18.53 17.61
CA GLU A 229 -4.09 19.59 18.53
C GLU A 229 -2.70 19.32 19.11
N ILE A 230 -1.98 20.41 19.40
CA ILE A 230 -0.71 20.42 20.13
C ILE A 230 -1.04 20.28 21.63
N ILE A 231 -0.26 19.46 22.35
CA ILE A 231 -0.42 19.21 23.80
C ILE A 231 0.82 19.61 24.61
N GLU A 232 1.98 19.74 23.98
CA GLU A 232 3.19 20.30 24.60
C GLU A 232 4.01 21.05 23.55
N ILE A 233 4.63 22.16 23.95
CA ILE A 233 5.70 22.81 23.21
C ILE A 233 6.94 22.82 24.12
N GLY A 234 8.04 22.30 23.59
CA GLY A 234 9.36 22.44 24.18
C GLY A 234 10.30 23.13 23.19
N ALA A 235 11.01 24.15 23.65
CA ALA A 235 11.95 24.88 22.81
C ALA A 235 13.11 25.46 23.62
N VAL A 236 14.24 25.64 22.94
CA VAL A 236 15.42 26.31 23.47
C VAL A 236 15.91 27.38 22.51
N LYS A 237 16.30 28.52 23.06
CA LYS A 237 16.92 29.61 22.31
C LYS A 237 18.42 29.43 22.34
N VAL A 238 19.04 29.44 21.17
CA VAL A 238 20.49 29.32 20.97
C VAL A 238 21.01 30.62 20.40
N GLU A 239 21.82 31.33 21.16
CA GLU A 239 22.47 32.58 20.77
C GLU A 239 23.97 32.41 20.85
N ASN A 240 24.71 32.78 19.80
CA ASN A 240 26.16 32.58 19.74
C ASN A 240 26.57 31.15 20.12
N ARG A 241 25.84 30.16 19.59
CA ARG A 241 26.06 28.71 19.80
C ARG A 241 25.90 28.23 21.25
N THR A 242 25.23 29.00 22.10
CA THR A 242 24.97 28.64 23.49
C THR A 242 23.48 28.71 23.77
N ILE A 243 22.93 27.74 24.51
CA ILE A 243 21.53 27.80 24.95
C ILE A 243 21.40 28.91 26.00
N THR A 244 20.58 29.92 25.72
CA THR A 244 20.39 31.10 26.58
C THR A 244 19.02 31.15 27.24
N ASP A 245 18.00 30.54 26.64
CA ASP A 245 16.64 30.56 27.18
C ASP A 245 15.86 29.27 26.82
N ARG A 246 14.77 29.01 27.55
CA ARG A 246 13.94 27.81 27.41
C ARG A 246 12.46 28.18 27.45
N PHE A 247 11.67 27.54 26.60
CA PHE A 247 10.22 27.61 26.59
C PHE A 247 9.66 26.18 26.74
N SER A 248 8.92 25.91 27.80
CA SER A 248 8.31 24.59 28.02
C SER A 248 6.93 24.78 28.63
N THR A 249 5.90 24.28 27.96
CA THR A 249 4.52 24.38 28.44
C THR A 249 3.65 23.26 27.89
N PHE A 250 2.73 22.79 28.73
CA PHE A 250 1.59 22.01 28.27
C PHE A 250 0.53 22.92 27.63
N ILE A 251 -0.31 22.33 26.80
CA ILE A 251 -1.42 22.97 26.11
C ILE A 251 -2.67 22.11 26.28
N ASN A 252 -3.77 22.72 26.67
CA ASN A 252 -5.06 22.03 26.72
C ASN A 252 -5.62 21.86 25.29
N PRO A 253 -5.76 20.63 24.78
CA PRO A 253 -6.27 20.40 23.42
C PRO A 253 -7.80 20.51 23.33
N HIS A 254 -8.48 20.83 24.44
CA HIS A 254 -9.94 20.90 24.58
C HIS A 254 -10.69 19.65 24.11
N ARG A 255 -10.01 18.50 24.13
CA ARG A 255 -10.53 17.19 23.74
C ARG A 255 -9.73 16.08 24.43
N PRO A 256 -10.32 14.88 24.63
CA PRO A 256 -9.58 13.76 25.20
C PRO A 256 -8.37 13.36 24.33
N ILE A 257 -7.24 13.09 24.96
CA ILE A 257 -6.05 12.56 24.30
C ILE A 257 -6.30 11.07 23.97
N PRO A 258 -6.13 10.63 22.71
CA PRO A 258 -6.27 9.22 22.36
C PRO A 258 -5.27 8.35 23.12
N TYR A 259 -5.71 7.19 23.63
CA TYR A 259 -4.87 6.30 24.45
C TYR A 259 -3.53 5.92 23.80
N HIS A 260 -3.51 5.74 22.47
CA HIS A 260 -2.27 5.41 21.75
C HIS A 260 -1.27 6.58 21.74
N ILE A 261 -1.73 7.83 21.82
CA ILE A 261 -0.88 9.02 21.97
C ILE A 261 -0.33 9.09 23.38
N THR A 262 -1.16 8.91 24.41
CA THR A 262 -0.68 8.86 25.80
C THR A 262 0.40 7.78 25.99
N LYS A 263 0.28 6.64 25.31
CA LYS A 263 1.32 5.61 25.32
C LYS A 263 2.62 6.04 24.62
N LEU A 264 2.53 6.91 23.62
CA LEU A 264 3.66 7.38 22.83
C LEU A 264 4.41 8.52 23.54
N THR A 265 3.67 9.49 24.07
CA THR A 265 4.19 10.75 24.63
C THR A 265 4.29 10.74 26.15
N SER A 266 3.64 9.77 26.81
CA SER A 266 3.44 9.74 28.27
C SER A 266 2.64 10.92 28.83
N ILE A 267 1.96 11.70 27.97
CA ILE A 267 1.09 12.81 28.37
C ILE A 267 -0.37 12.32 28.41
N ASP A 268 -1.01 12.51 29.56
CA ASP A 268 -2.42 12.20 29.77
C ASP A 268 -3.28 13.45 29.99
N ASP A 269 -4.60 13.27 29.97
CA ASP A 269 -5.56 14.35 30.11
C ASP A 269 -5.39 15.14 31.42
N SER A 270 -4.89 14.51 32.50
CA SER A 270 -4.72 15.16 33.79
C SER A 270 -3.55 16.15 33.83
N MET A 271 -2.57 15.98 32.92
CA MET A 271 -1.42 16.88 32.80
C MET A 271 -1.77 18.16 32.03
N VAL A 272 -2.77 18.10 31.15
CA VAL A 272 -3.10 19.20 30.22
C VAL A 272 -4.43 19.89 30.54
N CYS A 273 -5.28 19.33 31.40
CA CYS A 273 -6.64 19.84 31.62
C CYS A 273 -6.67 21.27 32.19
N ASP A 274 -5.68 21.63 33.01
CA ASP A 274 -5.56 22.94 33.65
C ASP A 274 -4.59 23.88 32.90
N ALA A 275 -4.00 23.42 31.80
CA ALA A 275 -3.10 24.23 30.98
C ALA A 275 -3.87 25.25 30.13
N ASP A 276 -3.16 26.28 29.68
CA ASP A 276 -3.70 27.27 28.73
C ASP A 276 -3.99 26.60 27.37
N GLY A 277 -4.98 27.14 26.64
CA GLY A 277 -5.27 26.73 25.26
C GLY A 277 -4.27 27.28 24.25
N ILE A 278 -4.30 26.73 23.04
CA ILE A 278 -3.35 27.10 21.95
C ILE A 278 -3.45 28.58 21.58
N GLU A 279 -4.64 29.18 21.70
CA GLU A 279 -4.89 30.61 21.44
C GLU A 279 -4.11 31.55 22.37
N THR A 280 -3.73 31.07 23.55
CA THR A 280 -2.91 31.83 24.51
C THR A 280 -1.44 31.49 24.39
N VAL A 281 -1.12 30.21 24.18
CA VAL A 281 0.27 29.73 24.15
C VAL A 281 0.98 30.07 22.84
N LEU A 282 0.31 29.95 21.70
CA LEU A 282 0.93 30.16 20.40
C LEU A 282 1.47 31.59 20.21
N PRO A 283 0.73 32.68 20.54
CA PRO A 283 1.29 34.03 20.45
C PRO A 283 2.56 34.22 21.27
N ARG A 284 2.61 33.66 22.50
CA ARG A 284 3.79 33.73 23.37
C ARG A 284 4.98 32.95 22.79
N PHE A 285 4.70 31.81 22.16
CA PHE A 285 5.73 31.03 21.48
C PHE A 285 6.27 31.77 20.25
N LEU A 286 5.41 32.38 19.42
CA LEU A 286 5.85 33.18 18.28
C LEU A 286 6.68 34.40 18.69
N GLU A 287 6.32 35.06 19.79
CA GLU A 287 7.13 36.13 20.40
C GLU A 287 8.50 35.61 20.85
N PHE A 288 8.56 34.42 21.47
CA PHE A 288 9.82 33.77 21.82
C PHE A 288 10.70 33.49 20.59
N CYS A 289 10.09 33.17 19.44
CA CYS A 289 10.75 32.89 18.17
C CYS A 289 11.13 34.13 17.34
N GLU A 290 10.72 35.34 17.76
CA GLU A 290 10.90 36.54 16.95
C GLU A 290 12.38 36.77 16.59
N GLY A 291 12.66 36.96 15.30
CA GLY A 291 14.01 37.20 14.77
C GLY A 291 14.94 35.97 14.76
N ALA A 292 14.46 34.79 15.15
CA ALA A 292 15.24 33.56 15.16
C ALA A 292 14.97 32.67 13.94
N VAL A 293 15.93 31.82 13.61
CA VAL A 293 15.75 30.69 12.69
C VAL A 293 15.14 29.53 13.46
N MET A 294 14.07 28.94 12.92
CA MET A 294 13.40 27.79 13.52
C MET A 294 14.12 26.50 13.15
N VAL A 295 14.39 25.64 14.13
CA VAL A 295 15.08 24.36 13.93
C VAL A 295 14.29 23.25 14.57
N ALA A 296 14.06 22.15 13.84
CA ALA A 296 13.40 20.96 14.38
C ALA A 296 13.97 19.68 13.75
N HIS A 297 13.63 18.54 14.33
CA HIS A 297 14.03 17.22 13.83
C HIS A 297 12.87 16.56 13.11
N ASN A 298 12.86 16.65 11.76
CA ASN A 298 11.69 16.45 10.90
C ASN A 298 10.75 17.67 10.91
N ALA A 299 11.34 18.86 10.66
CA ALA A 299 10.67 20.16 10.84
C ALA A 299 9.33 20.31 10.11
N GLY A 300 9.10 19.57 9.01
CA GLY A 300 7.82 19.58 8.31
C GLY A 300 6.63 19.15 9.18
N PHE A 301 6.86 18.30 10.19
CA PHE A 301 5.84 17.93 11.17
C PHE A 301 5.52 19.10 12.10
N ASP A 302 6.50 19.56 12.87
CA ASP A 302 6.33 20.57 13.90
C ASP A 302 5.89 21.92 13.32
N MET A 303 6.58 22.41 12.29
CA MET A 303 6.21 23.65 11.60
C MET A 303 4.87 23.51 10.88
N GLY A 304 4.45 22.31 10.49
CA GLY A 304 3.13 22.05 9.93
C GLY A 304 2.01 22.37 10.93
N PHE A 305 2.20 22.02 12.21
CA PHE A 305 1.29 22.38 13.29
C PHE A 305 1.33 23.88 13.59
N ILE A 306 2.52 24.46 13.77
CA ILE A 306 2.68 25.90 14.04
C ILE A 306 2.04 26.74 12.93
N SER A 307 2.30 26.42 11.67
CA SER A 307 1.76 27.16 10.52
C SER A 307 0.24 27.04 10.42
N GLN A 308 -0.31 25.83 10.62
CA GLN A 308 -1.76 25.63 10.59
C GLN A 308 -2.46 26.40 11.72
N LYS A 309 -1.98 26.29 12.96
CA LYS A 309 -2.58 26.98 14.11
C LYS A 309 -2.41 28.50 14.04
N SER A 310 -1.29 28.97 13.49
CA SER A 310 -1.09 30.40 13.20
C SER A 310 -2.09 30.89 12.17
N SER A 311 -2.32 30.12 11.09
CA SER A 311 -3.33 30.44 10.09
C SER A 311 -4.75 30.45 10.66
N ASP A 312 -5.09 29.52 11.54
CA ASP A 312 -6.41 29.42 12.16
C ASP A 312 -6.71 30.64 13.06
N LEU A 313 -5.67 31.18 13.71
CA LEU A 313 -5.74 32.34 14.59
C LEU A 313 -5.46 33.69 13.89
N GLY A 314 -5.09 33.66 12.60
CA GLY A 314 -4.73 34.87 11.84
C GLY A 314 -3.41 35.51 12.28
N LEU A 315 -2.47 34.73 12.79
CA LEU A 315 -1.14 35.16 13.21
C LEU A 315 -0.14 35.04 12.06
N ASP A 316 0.82 35.98 11.97
CA ASP A 316 1.91 35.85 11.01
C ASP A 316 2.90 34.79 11.48
N CYS A 317 3.32 33.93 10.56
CA CYS A 317 4.21 32.81 10.84
C CYS A 317 5.15 32.64 9.66
N LYS A 318 6.18 33.48 9.63
CA LYS A 318 7.21 33.49 8.59
C LYS A 318 8.57 33.39 9.26
N PHE A 319 9.18 32.23 9.10
CA PHE A 319 10.50 31.94 9.63
C PHE A 319 11.31 31.25 8.55
N THR A 320 12.62 31.44 8.61
CA THR A 320 13.56 30.48 8.04
C THR A 320 13.55 29.22 8.89
N ILE A 321 13.49 28.06 8.25
CA ILE A 321 13.28 26.77 8.93
C ILE A 321 14.41 25.83 8.53
N VAL A 322 15.05 25.19 9.50
CA VAL A 322 16.07 24.17 9.28
C VAL A 322 15.56 22.81 9.76
N ASP A 323 15.63 21.80 8.87
CA ASP A 323 15.35 20.41 9.22
C ASP A 323 16.63 19.63 9.48
N THR A 324 16.86 19.28 10.75
CA THR A 324 18.04 18.51 11.15
C THR A 324 18.09 17.10 10.57
N VAL A 325 16.96 16.52 10.12
CA VAL A 325 16.96 15.21 9.43
C VAL A 325 17.62 15.33 8.05
N SER A 326 17.31 16.39 7.30
CA SER A 326 17.93 16.65 6.00
C SER A 326 19.43 16.91 6.15
N VAL A 327 19.83 17.70 7.15
CA VAL A 327 21.24 17.95 7.46
C VAL A 327 21.96 16.65 7.88
N ALA A 328 21.33 15.83 8.72
CA ALA A 328 21.90 14.55 9.15
C ALA A 328 22.08 13.57 7.99
N ARG A 329 21.14 13.52 7.02
CA ARG A 329 21.28 12.71 5.79
C ARG A 329 22.50 13.12 4.95
N ALA A 330 22.78 14.40 4.86
CA ALA A 330 23.92 14.91 4.12
C ALA A 330 25.26 14.64 4.83
N LEU A 331 25.28 14.71 6.17
CA LEU A 331 26.51 14.58 6.96
C LEU A 331 26.83 13.16 7.42
N LEU A 332 25.81 12.30 7.57
CA LEU A 332 25.90 10.95 8.15
C LEU A 332 25.18 9.90 7.27
N PRO A 333 25.52 9.79 5.96
CA PRO A 333 24.80 8.94 4.98
C PRO A 333 24.83 7.44 5.30
N GLU A 334 25.72 7.01 6.19
CA GLU A 334 25.91 5.63 6.64
C GLU A 334 24.86 5.15 7.65
N LEU A 335 24.06 6.05 8.23
CA LEU A 335 23.08 5.68 9.24
C LEU A 335 21.91 4.87 8.64
N LYS A 336 21.47 3.85 9.39
CA LYS A 336 20.31 3.01 9.01
C LYS A 336 19.01 3.81 8.94
N ASN A 337 18.86 4.78 9.82
CA ASN A 337 17.72 5.70 9.88
C ASN A 337 18.17 6.99 10.58
N TYR A 338 17.34 8.02 10.50
CA TYR A 338 17.64 9.36 11.01
C TYR A 338 16.63 9.76 12.07
N LYS A 339 16.27 8.84 12.98
CA LYS A 339 15.51 9.20 14.19
C LYS A 339 16.41 9.93 15.18
N LEU A 340 15.84 10.81 16.00
CA LEU A 340 16.58 11.66 16.95
C LEU A 340 17.60 10.86 17.78
N HIS A 341 17.14 9.79 18.46
CA HIS A 341 18.02 8.93 19.25
C HIS A 341 19.15 8.25 18.45
N THR A 342 18.94 7.97 17.17
CA THR A 342 19.97 7.34 16.32
C THR A 342 21.05 8.36 15.97
N VAL A 343 20.65 9.58 15.61
CA VAL A 343 21.59 10.68 15.29
C VAL A 343 22.34 11.12 16.53
N ALA A 344 21.66 11.29 17.66
CA ALA A 344 22.27 11.66 18.93
C ALA A 344 23.33 10.66 19.38
N LYS A 345 23.03 9.36 19.29
CA LYS A 345 23.99 8.29 19.59
C LYS A 345 25.23 8.37 18.70
N GLN A 346 25.06 8.66 17.40
CA GLN A 346 26.18 8.79 16.47
C GLN A 346 27.07 10.00 16.78
N LEU A 347 26.47 11.08 17.32
CA LEU A 347 27.16 12.31 17.67
C LEU A 347 27.61 12.36 19.15
N ASN A 348 27.35 11.30 19.93
CA ASN A 348 27.57 11.24 21.38
C ASN A 348 26.86 12.35 22.17
N VAL A 349 25.66 12.75 21.71
CA VAL A 349 24.76 13.65 22.43
C VAL A 349 23.93 12.83 23.42
N SER A 350 23.82 13.32 24.65
CA SER A 350 23.01 12.65 25.67
C SER A 350 21.53 12.92 25.44
N LEU A 351 20.71 11.89 25.65
CA LEU A 351 19.26 12.03 25.74
C LEU A 351 18.81 11.40 27.06
N GLU A 352 19.03 12.14 28.15
CA GLU A 352 18.43 11.82 29.42
C GLU A 352 16.97 12.29 29.39
N HIS A 353 16.02 11.48 29.87
CA HIS A 353 14.59 11.83 29.92
C HIS A 353 13.88 12.10 28.59
N HIS A 354 14.20 11.33 27.56
CA HIS A 354 13.33 11.13 26.38
C HIS A 354 11.84 11.12 26.78
N HIS A 355 10.98 11.78 26.00
CA HIS A 355 9.51 11.95 26.19
C HIS A 355 9.06 13.30 26.77
N ARG A 356 9.94 14.30 26.91
CA ARG A 356 9.52 15.69 27.10
C ARG A 356 10.02 16.52 25.95
N ALA A 357 9.14 17.34 25.39
CA ALA A 357 9.46 18.15 24.22
C ALA A 357 10.67 19.08 24.45
N VAL A 358 10.87 19.60 25.68
CA VAL A 358 12.00 20.50 25.97
C VAL A 358 13.34 19.76 25.99
N ASP A 359 13.36 18.53 26.49
CA ASP A 359 14.58 17.71 26.56
C ASP A 359 14.97 17.24 25.15
N ASP A 360 13.98 16.88 24.33
CA ASP A 360 14.20 16.53 22.92
C ASP A 360 14.62 17.77 22.09
N ALA A 361 14.11 18.97 22.40
CA ALA A 361 14.58 20.24 21.80
C ALA A 361 16.03 20.57 22.19
N GLU A 362 16.43 20.36 23.45
CA GLU A 362 17.81 20.52 23.91
C GLU A 362 18.76 19.57 23.18
N ALA A 363 18.43 18.28 23.13
CA ALA A 363 19.23 17.30 22.42
C ALA A 363 19.31 17.62 20.92
N THR A 364 18.21 18.09 20.31
CA THR A 364 18.20 18.56 18.93
C THR A 364 19.13 19.77 18.74
N ALA A 365 19.18 20.70 19.69
CA ALA A 365 20.09 21.84 19.66
C ALA A 365 21.54 21.40 19.74
N GLU A 366 21.89 20.48 20.64
CA GLU A 366 23.24 19.93 20.73
C GLU A 366 23.64 19.20 19.45
N ILE A 367 22.75 18.38 18.87
CA ILE A 367 22.96 17.72 17.58
C ILE A 367 23.22 18.75 16.49
N PHE A 368 22.39 19.80 16.41
CA PHE A 368 22.52 20.84 15.41
C PHE A 368 23.86 21.58 15.52
N LEU A 369 24.30 21.92 16.73
CA LEU A 369 25.61 22.54 16.97
C LEU A 369 26.79 21.63 16.57
N HIS A 370 26.68 20.32 16.82
CA HIS A 370 27.68 19.35 16.34
C HIS A 370 27.71 19.27 14.80
N MET A 371 26.55 19.36 14.15
CA MET A 371 26.45 19.38 12.70
C MET A 371 27.02 20.67 12.10
N ILE A 372 26.73 21.84 12.68
CA ILE A 372 27.34 23.12 12.31
C ILE A 372 28.86 23.01 12.30
N LYS A 373 29.46 22.47 13.36
CA LYS A 373 30.92 22.30 13.43
C LYS A 373 31.46 21.45 12.27
N ARG A 374 30.78 20.35 11.93
CA ARG A 374 31.16 19.49 10.80
C ARG A 374 30.97 20.17 9.43
N LEU A 375 30.00 21.07 9.32
CA LEU A 375 29.76 21.87 8.11
C LEU A 375 30.89 22.90 7.92
N GLU A 376 31.32 23.55 9.00
CA GLU A 376 32.46 24.47 9.00
C GLU A 376 33.77 23.78 8.60
N ASP A 377 34.01 22.54 9.07
CA ASP A 377 35.16 21.71 8.64
C ASP A 377 35.13 21.42 7.13
N LYS A 378 33.96 21.55 6.47
CA LYS A 378 33.76 21.43 5.03
C LYS A 378 33.67 22.79 4.31
N GLU A 379 34.06 23.87 4.98
CA GLU A 379 34.02 25.25 4.48
C GLU A 379 32.62 25.81 4.13
N ILE A 380 31.56 25.19 4.65
CA ILE A 380 30.18 25.71 4.58
C ILE A 380 30.01 26.73 5.71
N LYS A 381 29.47 27.91 5.41
CA LYS A 381 29.50 29.08 6.33
C LYS A 381 28.14 29.69 6.67
N ASN A 382 27.09 29.37 5.91
CA ASN A 382 25.76 29.93 6.08
C ASN A 382 24.68 28.93 5.65
N LEU A 383 23.42 29.28 5.90
CA LEU A 383 22.28 28.42 5.58
C LEU A 383 22.09 28.20 4.07
N THR A 384 22.42 29.18 3.22
CA THR A 384 22.38 29.02 1.76
C THR A 384 23.31 27.91 1.29
N GLN A 385 24.58 27.94 1.72
CA GLN A 385 25.55 26.91 1.38
C GLN A 385 25.21 25.55 1.99
N LEU A 386 24.57 25.54 3.17
CA LEU A 386 24.04 24.31 3.76
C LEU A 386 22.99 23.67 2.85
N ASN A 387 22.06 24.46 2.33
CA ASN A 387 20.99 23.95 1.47
C ASN A 387 21.55 23.36 0.17
N GLU A 388 22.51 24.04 -0.45
CA GLU A 388 23.25 23.53 -1.62
C GLU A 388 23.98 22.22 -1.33
N ALA A 389 24.62 22.12 -0.15
CA ALA A 389 25.35 20.92 0.25
C ALA A 389 24.43 19.73 0.62
N CYS A 390 23.15 19.99 0.91
CA CYS A 390 22.18 18.97 1.28
C CYS A 390 21.38 18.42 0.09
N ILE A 391 21.62 18.89 -1.14
CA ILE A 391 20.97 18.36 -2.34
C ILE A 391 21.22 16.84 -2.42
N PRO A 392 20.16 16.00 -2.41
CA PRO A 392 20.31 14.56 -2.40
C PRO A 392 21.06 14.05 -3.64
N ASN A 393 22.07 13.21 -3.42
CA ASN A 393 22.70 12.46 -4.49
C ASN A 393 21.93 11.13 -4.77
N GLU A 394 22.31 10.42 -5.85
CA GLU A 394 21.63 9.18 -6.25
C GLU A 394 21.59 8.11 -5.12
N GLU A 395 22.64 7.99 -4.31
CA GLU A 395 22.66 7.01 -3.20
C GLU A 395 21.70 7.41 -2.07
N SER A 396 21.61 8.71 -1.77
CA SER A 396 20.65 9.24 -0.81
C SER A 396 19.21 9.02 -1.28
N ILE A 397 18.92 9.35 -2.55
CA ILE A 397 17.60 9.18 -3.17
C ILE A 397 17.12 7.72 -3.05
N ARG A 398 18.00 6.74 -3.28
CA ARG A 398 17.70 5.30 -3.12
C ARG A 398 17.23 4.90 -1.72
N LYS A 399 17.61 5.65 -0.68
CA LYS A 399 17.30 5.35 0.73
C LYS A 399 16.15 6.20 1.27
N MET A 400 15.77 7.25 0.55
CA MET A 400 14.69 8.16 0.95
C MET A 400 13.34 7.44 0.95
N PRO A 401 12.38 7.91 1.78
CA PRO A 401 11.02 7.41 1.73
C PRO A 401 10.41 7.68 0.36
N SER A 402 9.56 6.76 -0.08
CA SER A 402 8.86 6.83 -1.36
C SER A 402 7.35 6.87 -1.12
N TYR A 403 6.64 7.57 -2.00
CA TYR A 403 5.20 7.70 -2.01
C TYR A 403 4.63 7.10 -3.29
N HIS A 404 3.39 6.61 -3.23
CA HIS A 404 2.72 6.07 -4.41
C HIS A 404 2.16 7.20 -5.27
N ALA A 405 2.39 7.12 -6.57
CA ALA A 405 1.85 8.05 -7.55
C ALA A 405 1.35 7.28 -8.78
N VAL A 406 0.14 7.58 -9.24
CA VAL A 406 -0.38 6.99 -10.48
C VAL A 406 -0.02 7.90 -11.65
N ILE A 407 0.71 7.36 -12.64
CA ILE A 407 1.06 8.07 -13.87
C ILE A 407 0.35 7.40 -15.03
N LEU A 408 -0.48 8.16 -15.76
CA LEU A 408 -1.16 7.70 -16.96
C LEU A 408 -0.55 8.36 -18.21
N ALA A 409 -0.20 7.54 -19.21
CA ALA A 409 0.30 8.04 -20.48
C ALA A 409 -0.82 8.74 -21.26
N LYS A 410 -0.62 10.02 -21.58
CA LYS A 410 -1.55 10.80 -22.39
C LYS A 410 -1.65 10.32 -23.85
N ASN A 411 -0.53 9.88 -24.41
CA ASN A 411 -0.36 9.52 -25.82
C ASN A 411 0.80 8.53 -25.99
N GLU A 412 1.07 8.16 -27.24
CA GLU A 412 2.12 7.21 -27.60
C GLU A 412 3.51 7.64 -27.13
N THR A 413 3.83 8.93 -27.24
CA THR A 413 5.08 9.48 -26.68
C THR A 413 5.16 9.26 -25.17
N GLY A 414 4.06 9.50 -24.44
CA GLY A 414 3.96 9.21 -23.01
C GLY A 414 4.18 7.74 -22.69
N ARG A 415 3.59 6.83 -23.48
CA ARG A 415 3.74 5.37 -23.31
C ARG A 415 5.19 4.93 -23.49
N VAL A 416 5.87 5.43 -24.53
CA VAL A 416 7.30 5.17 -24.76
C VAL A 416 8.15 5.76 -23.64
N ASN A 417 7.82 6.94 -23.15
CA ASN A 417 8.52 7.56 -22.02
C ASN A 417 8.34 6.76 -20.73
N LEU A 418 7.19 6.13 -20.48
CA LEU A 418 7.01 5.24 -19.33
C LEU A 418 7.97 4.04 -19.37
N TYR A 419 8.16 3.39 -20.52
CA TYR A 419 9.17 2.33 -20.64
C TYR A 419 10.58 2.81 -20.26
N ARG A 420 10.95 4.01 -20.72
CA ARG A 420 12.25 4.62 -20.42
C ARG A 420 12.38 4.95 -18.94
N LEU A 421 11.39 5.63 -18.37
CA LEU A 421 11.35 6.01 -16.95
C LEU A 421 11.46 4.78 -16.04
N VAL A 422 10.66 3.74 -16.31
CA VAL A 422 10.70 2.48 -15.54
C VAL A 422 12.08 1.83 -15.66
N SER A 423 12.63 1.73 -16.87
CA SER A 423 13.96 1.13 -17.09
C SER A 423 15.07 1.91 -16.38
N GLU A 424 15.08 3.24 -16.52
CA GLU A 424 16.06 4.11 -15.87
C GLU A 424 15.94 4.04 -14.35
N SER A 425 14.73 4.03 -13.81
CA SER A 425 14.47 3.88 -12.37
C SER A 425 15.03 2.57 -11.83
N HIS A 426 14.82 1.45 -12.53
CA HIS A 426 15.34 0.15 -12.12
C HIS A 426 16.88 0.07 -12.19
N LEU A 427 17.51 0.79 -13.11
CA LEU A 427 18.97 0.79 -13.25
C LEU A 427 19.66 1.74 -12.28
N LYS A 428 19.06 2.92 -12.02
CA LYS A 428 19.70 4.00 -11.25
C LYS A 428 19.23 4.11 -9.82
N TYR A 429 17.98 3.78 -9.52
CA TYR A 429 17.38 4.06 -8.21
C TYR A 429 16.83 2.83 -7.49
N PHE A 430 16.95 1.64 -8.09
CA PHE A 430 16.53 0.40 -7.43
C PHE A 430 17.36 0.14 -6.17
N ASN A 431 16.68 -0.09 -5.06
CA ASN A 431 17.27 -0.46 -3.80
C ASN A 431 16.46 -1.62 -3.19
N ARG A 432 17.14 -2.74 -2.90
CA ARG A 432 16.53 -3.83 -2.13
C ARG A 432 16.42 -3.36 -0.68
N ARG A 433 15.24 -2.89 -0.30
CA ARG A 433 14.93 -2.58 1.10
C ARG A 433 14.94 -3.82 1.97
#